data_AF-A0A955YIC9-F1
#
_entry.id   AF-A0A955YIC9-F1
#
_cell.length_a   1.000
_cell.length_b   1.000
_cell.length_c   1.000
_cell.angle_alpha   90.00
_cell.angle_beta   90.00
_cell.angle_gamma   90.00
#
_symmetry.space_group_name_H-M   'P 1'
#
loop_
_entity.id
_entity.type
_entity.pdbx_description
1 polymer ?
#
loop_
_entity_poly.entity_id
_entity_poly.type
_entity_poly.pdbx_seq_one_letter_code
_entity_poly.pdbx_strand_id
1 'polypeptide(L)'
;MTRRDLNRVLVSMVLAAAIGFATARAQAPASRVARARAHLGRGEIANALTEAIRAHTEAPDDSEAALLVVIVYYRMGALDSAEAALREVPASDPMVTELTLLLAQRRRFDRYLAAADLLQAAGSPADAAENVVNAWRIFPSRHDVAIHAAELYVAGGACRTARLLLDHLRQNPAAAVAARAEELAPMLATCATPDGPPNLRFESCNPGMVLSSSGCRCAGALPVRLEGDRGCVPCPAASVFTGTRCECASTAQSTTSGCSCPNATPVWSTRVAACVPCGAGAAWDEDRCHCPPETAWDGSKCACTDAERAWDGAACVPRSRCQVGSACGCIAPMTWGGERCVCPAGMQEYEGACLRPAGSPLARPSGSASRKRDAPPRGPAARPLPRAPE
;
A
#
# COMPACT_ATOMS: atom_id res chain seq x y z
N MET A 1 -10.86 80.27 15.82
CA MET A 1 -10.90 78.80 16.03
C MET A 1 -10.15 78.52 17.32
N THR A 2 -10.84 78.00 18.35
CA THR A 2 -10.22 77.82 19.67
C THR A 2 -9.47 76.50 19.73
N ARG A 3 -8.49 76.36 20.64
CA ARG A 3 -7.74 75.11 20.86
C ARG A 3 -8.65 73.90 21.16
N ARG A 4 -9.87 74.15 21.65
CA ARG A 4 -10.93 73.13 21.85
C ARG A 4 -11.57 72.66 20.53
N ASP A 5 -11.71 73.53 19.54
CA ASP A 5 -12.28 73.18 18.23
C ASP A 5 -11.30 72.31 17.42
N LEU A 6 -10.01 72.60 17.51
CA LEU A 6 -8.96 71.80 16.85
C LEU A 6 -8.89 70.37 17.42
N ASN A 7 -8.98 70.22 18.75
CA ASN A 7 -8.99 68.89 19.39
C ASN A 7 -10.24 68.07 19.03
N ARG A 8 -11.42 68.70 18.86
CA ARG A 8 -12.62 67.99 18.42
C ARG A 8 -12.49 67.47 17.00
N VAL A 9 -11.93 68.27 16.09
CA VAL A 9 -11.71 67.85 14.69
C VAL A 9 -10.68 66.72 14.60
N LEU A 10 -9.59 66.79 15.36
CA LEU A 10 -8.58 65.72 15.40
C LEU A 10 -9.13 64.41 15.96
N VAL A 11 -9.91 64.45 17.04
CA VAL A 11 -10.53 63.25 17.61
C VAL A 11 -11.53 62.62 16.63
N SER A 12 -12.35 63.44 15.95
CA SER A 12 -13.27 62.93 14.93
C SER A 12 -12.57 62.32 13.72
N MET A 13 -11.45 62.88 13.26
CA MET A 13 -10.67 62.28 12.16
C MET A 13 -10.00 60.96 12.56
N VAL A 14 -9.45 60.86 13.78
CA VAL A 14 -8.84 59.61 14.27
C VAL A 14 -9.91 58.53 14.46
N LEU A 15 -11.10 58.88 14.97
CA LEU A 15 -12.21 57.94 15.12
C LEU A 15 -12.71 57.44 13.75
N ALA A 16 -12.86 58.34 12.77
CA ALA A 16 -13.29 57.98 11.41
C ALA A 16 -12.26 57.09 10.71
N ALA A 17 -10.97 57.36 10.88
CA ALA A 17 -9.89 56.51 10.35
C ALA A 17 -9.89 55.13 11.03
N ALA A 18 -10.05 55.05 12.35
CA ALA A 18 -10.12 53.77 13.07
C ALA A 18 -11.31 52.90 12.63
N ILE A 19 -12.47 53.52 12.36
CA ILE A 19 -13.66 52.82 11.85
C ILE A 19 -13.43 52.32 10.42
N GLY A 20 -12.78 53.11 9.55
CA GLY A 20 -12.45 52.70 8.18
C GLY A 20 -11.44 51.55 8.10
N PHE A 21 -10.44 51.51 9.00
CA PHE A 21 -9.48 50.40 9.07
C PHE A 21 -10.10 49.11 9.63
N ALA A 22 -11.06 49.22 10.55
CA ALA A 22 -11.76 48.06 11.10
C ALA A 22 -12.64 47.37 10.03
N THR A 23 -13.34 48.13 9.19
CA THR A 23 -14.21 47.57 8.13
C THR A 23 -13.41 46.94 6.99
N ALA A 24 -12.28 47.54 6.58
CA ALA A 24 -11.41 46.96 5.55
C ALA A 24 -10.78 45.63 6.01
N ARG A 25 -10.44 45.50 7.29
CA ARG A 25 -9.85 44.28 7.85
C ARG A 25 -10.86 43.13 7.98
N ALA A 26 -12.14 43.45 8.23
CA ALA A 26 -13.21 42.45 8.31
C ALA A 26 -13.67 41.91 6.94
N GLN A 27 -13.47 42.67 5.84
CA GLN A 27 -13.89 42.24 4.50
C GLN A 27 -12.93 41.27 3.81
N ALA A 28 -11.65 41.25 4.21
CA ALA A 28 -10.62 40.39 3.64
C ALA A 28 -10.94 38.88 3.75
N PRO A 29 -11.25 38.32 4.94
CA PRO A 29 -11.48 36.87 5.09
C PRO A 29 -12.75 36.39 4.37
N ALA A 30 -13.87 37.11 4.48
CA ALA A 30 -15.11 36.78 3.78
C ALA A 30 -14.91 36.72 2.25
N SER A 31 -14.11 37.65 1.69
CA SER A 31 -13.78 37.63 0.27
C SER A 31 -12.96 36.39 -0.13
N ARG A 32 -12.08 35.89 0.76
CA ARG A 32 -11.28 34.68 0.53
C ARG A 32 -12.11 33.42 0.58
N VAL A 33 -13.02 33.30 1.56
CA VAL A 33 -13.97 32.18 1.65
C VAL A 33 -14.80 32.09 0.36
N ALA A 34 -15.30 33.22 -0.14
CA ALA A 34 -16.05 33.28 -1.40
C ALA A 34 -15.20 32.81 -2.61
N ARG A 35 -13.93 33.25 -2.71
CA ARG A 35 -13.02 32.79 -3.77
C ARG A 35 -12.72 31.31 -3.67
N ALA A 36 -12.42 30.80 -2.47
CA ALA A 36 -12.15 29.39 -2.24
C ALA A 36 -13.33 28.51 -2.66
N ARG A 37 -14.58 28.90 -2.33
CA ARG A 37 -15.80 28.22 -2.83
C ARG A 37 -15.93 28.29 -4.34
N ALA A 38 -15.64 29.44 -4.95
CA ALA A 38 -15.68 29.58 -6.40
C ALA A 38 -14.67 28.66 -7.09
N HIS A 39 -13.45 28.54 -6.54
CA HIS A 39 -12.45 27.58 -7.00
C HIS A 39 -12.92 26.12 -6.82
N LEU A 40 -13.51 25.76 -5.68
CA LEU A 40 -14.10 24.42 -5.48
C LEU A 40 -15.20 24.10 -6.49
N GLY A 41 -16.10 25.05 -6.76
CA GLY A 41 -17.19 24.87 -7.73
C GLY A 41 -16.70 24.64 -9.17
N ARG A 42 -15.50 25.14 -9.50
CA ARG A 42 -14.83 24.90 -10.79
C ARG A 42 -13.90 23.68 -10.79
N GLY A 43 -13.75 22.97 -9.67
CA GLY A 43 -12.81 21.86 -9.53
C GLY A 43 -11.34 22.27 -9.43
N GLU A 44 -11.04 23.56 -9.18
CA GLU A 44 -9.68 24.08 -9.01
C GLU A 44 -9.19 23.86 -7.58
N ILE A 45 -9.00 22.59 -7.20
CA ILE A 45 -8.80 22.16 -5.81
C ILE A 45 -7.58 22.83 -5.14
N ALA A 46 -6.47 22.98 -5.86
CA ALA A 46 -5.26 23.61 -5.32
C ALA A 46 -5.44 25.12 -5.03
N ASN A 47 -6.14 25.84 -5.91
CA ASN A 47 -6.46 27.25 -5.71
C ASN A 47 -7.46 27.42 -4.55
N ALA A 48 -8.44 26.52 -4.46
CA ALA A 48 -9.39 26.49 -3.36
C ALA A 48 -8.68 26.30 -2.01
N LEU A 49 -7.74 25.35 -1.94
CA LEU A 49 -6.97 25.10 -0.71
C LEU A 49 -6.17 26.34 -0.30
N THR A 50 -5.50 26.96 -1.27
CA THR A 50 -4.68 28.16 -1.03
C THR A 50 -5.52 29.29 -0.44
N GLU A 51 -6.69 29.59 -1.02
CA GLU A 51 -7.55 30.66 -0.52
C GLU A 51 -8.24 30.29 0.80
N ALA A 52 -8.60 29.01 1.03
CA ALA A 52 -9.17 28.55 2.29
C ALA A 52 -8.18 28.64 3.46
N ILE A 53 -6.93 28.18 3.27
CA ILE A 53 -5.88 28.28 4.30
C ILE A 53 -5.60 29.75 4.63
N ARG A 54 -5.53 30.63 3.63
CA ARG A 54 -5.33 32.07 3.86
C ARG A 54 -6.51 32.68 4.63
N ALA A 55 -7.75 32.32 4.30
CA ALA A 55 -8.93 32.78 5.04
C ALA A 55 -8.83 32.38 6.52
N HIS A 56 -8.53 31.11 6.79
CA HIS A 56 -8.41 30.58 8.14
C HIS A 56 -7.23 31.20 8.91
N THR A 57 -6.08 31.41 8.25
CA THR A 57 -4.92 32.06 8.87
C THR A 57 -5.21 33.52 9.25
N GLU A 58 -5.97 34.24 8.42
CA GLU A 58 -6.35 35.64 8.67
C GLU A 58 -7.44 35.78 9.75
N ALA A 59 -8.30 34.76 9.90
CA ALA A 59 -9.36 34.69 10.92
C ALA A 59 -9.45 33.28 11.53
N PRO A 60 -8.59 32.93 12.51
CA PRO A 60 -8.54 31.58 13.08
C PRO A 60 -9.84 31.16 13.79
N ASP A 61 -10.58 32.13 14.32
CA ASP A 61 -11.86 31.89 15.02
C ASP A 61 -13.06 31.75 14.07
N ASP A 62 -12.86 31.92 12.75
CA ASP A 62 -13.91 31.74 11.75
C ASP A 62 -14.06 30.26 11.40
N SER A 63 -15.10 29.62 11.97
CA SER A 63 -15.38 28.20 11.74
C SER A 63 -15.69 27.90 10.27
N GLU A 64 -16.23 28.86 9.51
CA GLU A 64 -16.54 28.68 8.08
C GLU A 64 -15.26 28.51 7.26
N ALA A 65 -14.23 29.32 7.54
CA ALA A 65 -12.93 29.21 6.89
C ALA A 65 -12.22 27.90 7.24
N ALA A 66 -12.28 27.48 8.51
CA ALA A 66 -11.69 26.21 8.97
C ALA A 66 -12.40 24.99 8.34
N LEU A 67 -13.73 24.97 8.33
CA LEU A 67 -14.53 23.93 7.69
C LEU A 67 -14.24 23.83 6.19
N LEU A 68 -13.99 24.97 5.52
CA LEU A 68 -13.64 24.97 4.10
C LEU A 68 -12.29 24.29 3.86
N VAL A 69 -11.30 24.46 4.73
CA VAL A 69 -10.03 23.72 4.67
C VAL A 69 -10.27 22.21 4.78
N VAL A 70 -11.13 21.78 5.73
CA VAL A 70 -11.51 20.35 5.89
C VAL A 70 -12.16 19.80 4.61
N ILE A 71 -13.13 20.53 4.03
CA ILE A 71 -13.82 20.13 2.80
C ILE A 71 -12.85 20.00 1.63
N VAL A 72 -11.89 20.92 1.50
CA VAL A 72 -10.90 20.87 0.42
C VAL A 72 -9.98 19.66 0.60
N TYR A 73 -9.46 19.42 1.81
CA TYR A 73 -8.64 18.22 2.07
C TYR A 73 -9.41 16.92 1.83
N TYR A 74 -10.69 16.85 2.22
CA TYR A 74 -11.56 15.72 1.93
C TYR A 74 -11.68 15.48 0.41
N ARG A 75 -11.90 16.55 -0.37
CA ARG A 75 -11.99 16.46 -1.85
C ARG A 75 -10.68 16.03 -2.50
N MET A 76 -9.54 16.34 -1.91
CA MET A 76 -8.22 15.88 -2.35
C MET A 76 -7.94 14.41 -2.02
N GLY A 77 -8.74 13.78 -1.16
CA GLY A 77 -8.42 12.47 -0.59
C GLY A 77 -7.35 12.52 0.50
N ALA A 78 -6.96 13.71 0.97
CA ALA A 78 -6.00 13.90 2.06
C ALA A 78 -6.71 13.77 3.43
N LEU A 79 -7.21 12.56 3.72
CA LEU A 79 -8.11 12.31 4.86
C LEU A 79 -7.47 12.61 6.22
N ASP A 80 -6.17 12.32 6.37
CA ASP A 80 -5.43 12.61 7.62
C ASP A 80 -5.35 14.12 7.87
N SER A 81 -5.10 14.91 6.81
CA SER A 81 -5.08 16.38 6.89
C SER A 81 -6.47 16.96 7.13
N ALA A 82 -7.52 16.36 6.52
CA ALA A 82 -8.90 16.75 6.78
C ALA A 82 -9.30 16.53 8.23
N GLU A 83 -8.97 15.38 8.82
CA GLU A 83 -9.23 15.10 10.24
C GLU A 83 -8.42 15.98 11.17
N ALA A 84 -7.15 16.24 10.86
CA ALA A 84 -6.33 17.16 11.65
C ALA A 84 -6.95 18.56 11.69
N ALA A 85 -7.33 19.11 10.52
CA ALA A 85 -8.01 20.39 10.43
C ALA A 85 -9.39 20.39 11.12
N LEU A 86 -10.14 19.27 11.06
CA LEU A 86 -11.45 19.17 11.69
C LEU A 86 -11.37 19.23 13.22
N ARG A 87 -10.28 18.75 13.84
CA ARG A 87 -10.06 18.84 15.30
C ARG A 87 -9.84 20.28 15.78
N GLU A 88 -9.46 21.19 14.88
CA GLU A 88 -9.29 22.61 15.18
C GLU A 88 -10.63 23.37 15.13
N VAL A 89 -11.66 22.78 14.52
CA VAL A 89 -13.02 23.35 14.48
C VAL A 89 -13.75 23.09 15.81
N PRO A 90 -14.43 24.09 16.40
CA PRO A 90 -15.22 23.88 17.60
C PRO A 90 -16.27 22.77 17.44
N ALA A 91 -16.28 21.79 18.36
CA ALA A 91 -17.21 20.66 18.30
C ALA A 91 -18.70 21.05 18.40
N SER A 92 -19.01 22.28 18.80
CA SER A 92 -20.37 22.83 18.79
C SER A 92 -20.89 23.17 17.39
N ASP A 93 -20.01 23.24 16.38
CA ASP A 93 -20.42 23.52 15.01
C ASP A 93 -21.14 22.29 14.42
N PRO A 94 -22.40 22.44 13.93
CA PRO A 94 -23.19 21.30 13.45
C PRO A 94 -22.55 20.58 12.25
N MET A 95 -21.70 21.25 11.47
CA MET A 95 -20.99 20.61 10.36
C MET A 95 -19.92 19.62 10.81
N VAL A 96 -19.40 19.73 12.04
CA VAL A 96 -18.34 18.85 12.53
C VAL A 96 -18.82 17.41 12.62
N THR A 97 -20.05 17.19 13.09
CA THR A 97 -20.65 15.85 13.17
C THR A 97 -20.80 15.22 11.77
N GLU A 98 -21.33 15.98 10.80
CA GLU A 98 -21.52 15.52 9.42
C GLU A 98 -20.18 15.21 8.73
N LEU A 99 -19.19 16.09 8.85
CA LEU A 99 -17.87 15.88 8.27
C LEU A 99 -17.12 14.72 8.93
N THR A 100 -17.28 14.52 10.24
CA THR A 100 -16.72 13.37 10.95
C THR A 100 -17.30 12.07 10.39
N LEU A 101 -18.62 12.01 10.18
CA LEU A 101 -19.29 10.85 9.59
C LEU A 101 -18.80 10.59 8.16
N LEU A 102 -18.72 11.63 7.33
CA LEU A 102 -18.24 11.53 5.95
C LEU A 102 -16.78 11.05 5.87
N LEU A 103 -15.90 11.54 6.74
CA LEU A 103 -14.50 11.09 6.83
C LEU A 103 -14.43 9.62 7.26
N ALA A 104 -15.19 9.22 8.27
CA ALA A 104 -15.26 7.83 8.72
C ALA A 104 -15.78 6.89 7.62
N GLN A 105 -16.83 7.30 6.90
CA GLN A 105 -17.36 6.57 5.74
C GLN A 105 -16.33 6.47 4.62
N ARG A 106 -15.62 7.56 4.31
CA ARG A 106 -14.58 7.59 3.28
C ARG A 106 -13.41 6.67 3.62
N ARG A 107 -12.92 6.67 4.86
CA ARG A 107 -11.89 5.71 5.31
C ARG A 107 -12.38 4.27 5.25
N ARG A 108 -13.65 4.02 5.61
CA ARG A 108 -14.24 2.68 5.51
C ARG A 108 -14.29 2.22 4.05
N PHE A 109 -14.67 3.10 3.13
CA PHE A 109 -14.63 2.86 1.68
C PHE A 109 -13.22 2.51 1.20
N ASP A 110 -12.21 3.32 1.52
CA ASP A 110 -10.83 3.08 1.08
C ASP A 110 -10.28 1.76 1.66
N ARG A 111 -10.65 1.40 2.90
CA ARG A 111 -10.29 0.09 3.49
C ARG A 111 -10.93 -1.09 2.77
N TYR A 112 -12.18 -0.97 2.29
CA TYR A 112 -12.79 -2.04 1.50
C TYR A 112 -12.07 -2.25 0.17
N LEU A 113 -11.71 -1.16 -0.53
CA LEU A 113 -10.96 -1.27 -1.78
C LEU A 113 -9.59 -1.89 -1.57
N ALA A 114 -8.85 -1.44 -0.55
CA ALA A 114 -7.55 -2.04 -0.21
C ALA A 114 -7.67 -3.54 0.15
N ALA A 115 -8.73 -3.93 0.87
CA ALA A 115 -8.99 -5.33 1.16
C ALA A 115 -9.31 -6.14 -0.11
N ALA A 116 -10.07 -5.56 -1.05
CA ALA A 116 -10.36 -6.18 -2.33
C ALA A 116 -9.09 -6.41 -3.17
N ASP A 117 -8.19 -5.42 -3.23
CA ASP A 117 -6.91 -5.55 -3.95
C ASP A 117 -6.05 -6.70 -3.38
N LEU A 118 -5.99 -6.82 -2.05
CA LEU A 118 -5.27 -7.92 -1.39
C LEU A 118 -5.91 -9.28 -1.70
N LEU A 119 -7.25 -9.37 -1.71
CA LEU A 119 -7.97 -10.59 -2.03
C LEU A 119 -7.81 -11.01 -3.48
N GLN A 120 -7.83 -10.04 -4.40
CA GLN A 120 -7.57 -10.28 -5.81
C GLN A 120 -6.13 -10.77 -6.02
N ALA A 121 -5.15 -10.13 -5.38
CA ALA A 121 -3.75 -10.58 -5.41
C ALA A 121 -3.56 -11.99 -4.82
N ALA A 122 -4.38 -12.36 -3.84
CA ALA A 122 -4.43 -13.69 -3.24
C ALA A 122 -5.23 -14.72 -4.08
N GLY A 123 -5.66 -14.37 -5.30
CA GLY A 123 -6.39 -15.28 -6.20
C GLY A 123 -7.83 -15.58 -5.76
N SER A 124 -8.44 -14.69 -4.97
CA SER A 124 -9.81 -14.84 -4.45
C SER A 124 -10.74 -13.73 -4.98
N PRO A 125 -11.00 -13.67 -6.30
CA PRO A 125 -11.73 -12.58 -6.92
C PRO A 125 -13.20 -12.46 -6.46
N ALA A 126 -13.86 -13.56 -6.09
CA ALA A 126 -15.23 -13.49 -5.54
C ALA A 126 -15.27 -12.79 -4.18
N ASP A 127 -14.32 -13.09 -3.29
CA ASP A 127 -14.19 -12.42 -1.99
C ASP A 127 -13.79 -10.94 -2.15
N ALA A 128 -12.96 -10.65 -3.16
CA ALA A 128 -12.62 -9.28 -3.54
C ALA A 128 -13.88 -8.52 -3.99
N ALA A 129 -14.71 -9.13 -4.84
CA ALA A 129 -15.96 -8.56 -5.33
C ALA A 129 -16.91 -8.16 -4.18
N GLU A 130 -17.05 -9.01 -3.15
CA GLU A 130 -17.85 -8.71 -1.96
C GLU A 130 -17.36 -7.45 -1.23
N ASN A 131 -16.05 -7.27 -1.12
CA ASN A 131 -15.48 -6.06 -0.52
C ASN A 131 -15.73 -4.82 -1.40
N VAL A 132 -15.63 -4.94 -2.72
CA VAL A 132 -15.97 -3.85 -3.66
C VAL A 132 -17.46 -3.49 -3.60
N VAL A 133 -18.37 -4.47 -3.47
CA VAL A 133 -19.81 -4.21 -3.24
C VAL A 133 -20.02 -3.46 -1.92
N ASN A 134 -19.33 -3.85 -0.85
CA ASN A 134 -19.43 -3.14 0.43
C ASN A 134 -18.88 -1.71 0.34
N ALA A 135 -17.85 -1.46 -0.48
CA ALA A 135 -17.40 -0.10 -0.79
C ALA A 135 -18.49 0.68 -1.55
N TRP A 136 -19.06 0.11 -2.61
CA TRP A 136 -20.13 0.74 -3.38
C TRP A 136 -21.36 1.08 -2.52
N ARG A 137 -21.74 0.24 -1.56
CA ARG A 137 -22.84 0.53 -0.62
C ARG A 137 -22.63 1.79 0.22
N ILE A 138 -21.38 2.18 0.50
CA ILE A 138 -21.07 3.45 1.19
C ILE A 138 -21.34 4.64 0.27
N PHE A 139 -20.98 4.53 -1.01
CA PHE A 139 -21.20 5.58 -2.00
C PHE A 139 -21.91 5.03 -3.25
N PRO A 140 -23.25 4.82 -3.20
CA PRO A 140 -23.98 4.13 -4.27
C PRO A 140 -23.92 4.83 -5.64
N SER A 141 -23.60 6.13 -5.66
CA SER A 141 -23.39 6.91 -6.89
C SER A 141 -22.08 6.58 -7.62
N ARG A 142 -21.17 5.83 -7.00
CA ARG A 142 -19.91 5.34 -7.60
C ARG A 142 -20.17 4.08 -8.43
N HIS A 143 -20.86 4.26 -9.55
CA HIS A 143 -21.19 3.15 -10.45
C HIS A 143 -19.95 2.45 -11.03
N ASP A 144 -18.82 3.16 -11.15
CA ASP A 144 -17.51 2.58 -11.50
C ASP A 144 -17.10 1.45 -10.53
N VAL A 145 -17.35 1.64 -9.24
CA VAL A 145 -17.04 0.65 -8.20
C VAL A 145 -17.96 -0.58 -8.34
N ALA A 146 -19.25 -0.36 -8.60
CA ALA A 146 -20.20 -1.46 -8.81
C ALA A 146 -19.87 -2.30 -10.06
N ILE A 147 -19.48 -1.64 -11.16
CA ILE A 147 -19.01 -2.31 -12.38
C ILE A 147 -17.78 -3.17 -12.08
N HIS A 148 -16.80 -2.61 -11.36
CA HIS A 148 -15.60 -3.34 -10.99
C HIS A 148 -15.94 -4.59 -10.13
N ALA A 149 -16.91 -4.48 -9.22
CA ALA A 149 -17.40 -5.63 -8.47
C ALA A 149 -18.01 -6.70 -9.39
N ALA A 150 -18.80 -6.30 -10.39
CA ALA A 150 -19.36 -7.23 -11.37
C ALA A 150 -18.26 -7.94 -12.18
N GLU A 151 -17.22 -7.22 -12.61
CA GLU A 151 -16.04 -7.80 -13.28
C GLU A 151 -15.35 -8.86 -12.41
N LEU A 152 -15.14 -8.57 -11.13
CA LEU A 152 -14.54 -9.51 -10.17
C LEU A 152 -15.41 -10.75 -9.93
N TYR A 153 -16.74 -10.59 -9.83
CA TYR A 153 -17.64 -11.74 -9.74
C TYR A 153 -17.58 -12.62 -10.99
N VAL A 154 -17.52 -12.04 -12.19
CA VAL A 154 -17.34 -12.80 -13.43
C VAL A 154 -16.01 -13.55 -13.43
N ALA A 155 -14.91 -12.89 -13.02
CA ALA A 155 -13.60 -13.53 -12.90
C ALA A 155 -13.58 -14.67 -11.87
N GLY A 156 -14.38 -14.57 -10.80
CA GLY A 156 -14.57 -15.62 -9.81
C GLY A 156 -15.62 -16.68 -10.15
N GLY A 157 -16.22 -16.63 -11.35
CA GLY A 157 -17.26 -17.56 -11.78
C GLY A 157 -18.65 -17.35 -11.15
N ALA A 158 -18.84 -16.29 -10.35
CA ALA A 158 -20.08 -15.95 -9.65
C ALA A 158 -21.05 -15.12 -10.54
N CYS A 159 -21.33 -15.64 -11.73
CA CYS A 159 -22.01 -14.93 -12.79
C CYS A 159 -23.48 -14.61 -12.53
N ARG A 160 -24.17 -15.40 -11.67
CA ARG A 160 -25.52 -15.04 -11.24
C ARG A 160 -25.54 -13.73 -10.45
N THR A 161 -24.59 -13.58 -9.53
CA THR A 161 -24.44 -12.37 -8.71
C THR A 161 -24.07 -11.17 -9.56
N ALA A 162 -23.10 -11.33 -10.49
CA ALA A 162 -22.73 -10.30 -11.44
C ALA A 162 -23.94 -9.82 -12.28
N ARG A 163 -24.76 -10.74 -12.78
CA ARG A 163 -25.96 -10.40 -13.56
C ARG A 163 -26.97 -9.59 -12.75
N LEU A 164 -27.26 -10.00 -11.52
CA LEU A 164 -28.16 -9.27 -10.62
C LEU A 164 -27.65 -7.86 -10.32
N LEU A 165 -26.35 -7.69 -10.11
CA LEU A 165 -25.74 -6.38 -9.90
C LEU A 165 -25.84 -5.49 -11.15
N LEU A 166 -25.55 -6.03 -12.33
CA LEU A 166 -25.69 -5.28 -13.59
C LEU A 166 -27.15 -4.91 -13.88
N ASP A 167 -28.10 -5.79 -13.61
CA ASP A 167 -29.53 -5.49 -13.78
C ASP A 167 -29.98 -4.37 -12.83
N HIS A 168 -29.47 -4.35 -11.59
CA HIS A 168 -29.70 -3.23 -10.67
C HIS A 168 -29.10 -1.91 -11.19
N LEU A 169 -27.90 -1.96 -11.77
CA LEU A 169 -27.24 -0.78 -12.36
C LEU A 169 -27.99 -0.25 -13.60
N ARG A 170 -28.56 -1.13 -14.42
CA ARG A 170 -29.38 -0.76 -15.59
C ARG A 170 -30.64 0.02 -15.20
N GLN A 171 -31.20 -0.25 -14.03
CA GLN A 171 -32.38 0.47 -13.53
C GLN A 171 -32.07 1.92 -13.10
N ASN A 172 -30.79 2.29 -12.97
CA ASN A 172 -30.34 3.60 -12.51
C ASN A 172 -29.27 4.21 -13.45
N PRO A 173 -29.61 4.54 -14.71
CA PRO A 173 -28.60 4.72 -15.74
C PRO A 173 -27.97 6.12 -15.73
N ALA A 174 -26.71 6.19 -15.32
CA ALA A 174 -25.77 7.08 -16.00
C ALA A 174 -25.35 6.41 -17.32
N ALA A 175 -25.31 7.15 -18.44
CA ALA A 175 -25.06 6.59 -19.78
C ALA A 175 -23.76 5.77 -19.87
N ALA A 176 -22.71 6.18 -19.14
CA ALA A 176 -21.44 5.45 -19.06
C ALA A 176 -21.58 4.05 -18.43
N VAL A 177 -22.50 3.88 -17.49
CA VAL A 177 -22.75 2.61 -16.78
C VAL A 177 -23.43 1.62 -17.70
N ALA A 178 -24.40 2.10 -18.49
CA ALA A 178 -25.09 1.28 -19.48
C ALA A 178 -24.11 0.74 -20.54
N ALA A 179 -23.23 1.59 -21.07
CA ALA A 179 -22.21 1.17 -22.05
C ALA A 179 -21.32 0.05 -21.49
N ARG A 180 -20.80 0.22 -20.27
CA ARG A 180 -19.92 -0.78 -19.66
C ARG A 180 -20.63 -2.07 -19.26
N ALA A 181 -21.91 -2.00 -18.88
CA ALA A 181 -22.73 -3.18 -18.63
C ALA A 181 -22.96 -4.02 -19.91
N GLU A 182 -23.09 -3.37 -21.07
CA GLU A 182 -23.19 -4.07 -22.36
C GLU A 182 -21.87 -4.76 -22.75
N GLU A 183 -20.72 -4.17 -22.46
CA GLU A 183 -19.42 -4.80 -22.68
C GLU A 183 -19.22 -6.09 -21.86
N LEU A 184 -19.86 -6.19 -20.69
CA LEU A 184 -19.81 -7.39 -19.84
C LEU A 184 -20.80 -8.47 -20.26
N ALA A 185 -21.79 -8.15 -21.11
CA ALA A 185 -22.83 -9.09 -21.50
C ALA A 185 -22.29 -10.36 -22.22
N PRO A 186 -21.32 -10.27 -23.16
CA PRO A 186 -20.73 -11.46 -23.77
C PRO A 186 -20.00 -12.36 -22.77
N MET A 187 -19.28 -11.77 -21.79
CA MET A 187 -18.58 -12.54 -20.76
C MET A 187 -19.58 -13.31 -19.89
N LEU A 188 -20.69 -12.67 -19.52
CA LEU A 188 -21.78 -13.31 -18.77
C LEU A 188 -22.51 -14.40 -19.56
N ALA A 189 -22.56 -14.31 -20.89
CA ALA A 189 -23.17 -15.32 -21.74
C ALA A 189 -22.33 -16.61 -21.79
N THR A 190 -21.00 -16.48 -21.69
CA THR A 190 -20.08 -17.64 -21.67
C THR A 190 -19.97 -18.34 -20.32
N CYS A 191 -20.53 -17.75 -19.26
CA CYS A 191 -20.44 -18.29 -17.92
C CYS A 191 -21.54 -19.33 -17.68
N ALA A 192 -21.18 -20.61 -17.77
CA ALA A 192 -22.11 -21.74 -17.81
C ALA A 192 -22.50 -22.32 -16.43
N THR A 193 -21.98 -21.81 -15.33
CA THR A 193 -22.17 -22.43 -14.01
C THR A 193 -23.50 -22.04 -13.35
N PRO A 194 -24.31 -23.02 -12.92
CA PRO A 194 -25.45 -22.76 -12.05
C PRO A 194 -24.89 -22.45 -10.65
N ASP A 195 -24.71 -21.16 -10.35
CA ASP A 195 -24.25 -20.72 -9.05
C ASP A 195 -25.25 -21.05 -7.94
N GLY A 196 -24.70 -21.24 -6.74
CA GLY A 196 -25.44 -21.30 -5.49
C GLY A 196 -26.33 -20.06 -5.24
N PRO A 197 -26.91 -19.93 -4.03
CA PRO A 197 -27.77 -18.80 -3.71
C PRO A 197 -27.00 -17.48 -3.91
N PRO A 198 -27.61 -16.47 -4.57
CA PRO A 198 -26.96 -15.19 -4.78
C PRO A 198 -26.68 -14.58 -3.41
N ASN A 199 -25.42 -14.23 -3.16
CA ASN A 199 -24.98 -13.72 -1.86
C ASN A 199 -25.14 -12.20 -1.75
N LEU A 200 -26.18 -11.62 -2.38
CA LEU A 200 -26.50 -10.19 -2.28
C LEU A 200 -27.23 -9.83 -0.98
N ARG A 201 -27.00 -10.59 0.10
CA ARG A 201 -27.58 -10.23 1.39
C ARG A 201 -27.03 -8.85 1.80
N PHE A 202 -27.92 -8.01 2.30
CA PHE A 202 -27.64 -6.60 2.65
C PHE A 202 -26.87 -6.43 3.97
N GLU A 203 -26.36 -7.51 4.53
CA GLU A 203 -25.50 -7.44 5.71
C GLU A 203 -24.14 -6.90 5.29
N SER A 204 -23.73 -5.78 5.89
CA SER A 204 -22.42 -5.18 5.65
C SER A 204 -21.41 -5.75 6.64
N CYS A 205 -20.43 -6.50 6.13
CA CYS A 205 -19.31 -6.98 6.94
C CYS A 205 -18.21 -5.92 7.02
N ASN A 206 -17.37 -5.90 8.06
CA ASN A 206 -16.23 -4.97 8.13
C ASN A 206 -15.23 -5.23 6.98
N PRO A 207 -14.37 -4.25 6.61
CA PRO A 207 -13.36 -4.44 5.57
C PRO A 207 -12.49 -5.69 5.80
N GLY A 208 -12.25 -6.46 4.74
CA GLY A 208 -11.52 -7.74 4.80
C GLY A 208 -12.34 -8.94 5.26
N MET A 209 -13.61 -8.72 5.61
CA MET A 209 -14.56 -9.80 5.90
C MET A 209 -15.41 -10.13 4.67
N VAL A 210 -15.84 -11.38 4.61
CA VAL A 210 -16.78 -11.92 3.62
C VAL A 210 -18.00 -12.47 4.33
N LEU A 211 -19.16 -12.33 3.71
CA LEU A 211 -20.40 -12.86 4.25
C LEU A 211 -20.46 -14.37 4.03
N SER A 212 -20.69 -15.12 5.10
CA SER A 212 -20.91 -16.56 5.07
C SER A 212 -22.29 -16.92 5.62
N SER A 213 -22.69 -18.19 5.52
CA SER A 213 -23.95 -18.68 6.09
C SER A 213 -24.05 -18.50 7.61
N SER A 214 -22.91 -18.41 8.31
CA SER A 214 -22.84 -18.16 9.75
C SER A 214 -22.57 -16.69 10.10
N GLY A 215 -22.73 -15.77 9.14
CA GLY A 215 -22.47 -14.34 9.31
C GLY A 215 -21.12 -13.89 8.73
N CYS A 216 -20.67 -12.71 9.12
CA CYS A 216 -19.40 -12.14 8.64
C CYS A 216 -18.20 -12.90 9.20
N ARG A 217 -17.30 -13.36 8.32
CA ARG A 217 -16.02 -13.99 8.69
C ARG A 217 -14.87 -13.31 7.96
N CYS A 218 -13.66 -13.37 8.49
CA CYS A 218 -12.49 -12.93 7.72
C CYS A 218 -12.31 -13.79 6.48
N ALA A 219 -11.92 -13.17 5.37
CA ALA A 219 -11.65 -13.89 4.14
C ALA A 219 -10.47 -14.85 4.34
N GLY A 220 -10.67 -16.13 4.05
CA GLY A 220 -9.68 -17.18 4.35
C GLY A 220 -8.37 -17.05 3.56
N ALA A 221 -8.40 -16.31 2.45
CA ALA A 221 -7.24 -16.02 1.62
C ALA A 221 -6.30 -14.96 2.21
N LEU A 222 -6.74 -14.20 3.22
CA LEU A 222 -5.92 -13.20 3.89
C LEU A 222 -5.36 -13.75 5.21
N PRO A 223 -4.10 -13.42 5.57
CA PRO A 223 -3.52 -13.79 6.85
C PRO A 223 -4.02 -12.89 7.99
N VAL A 224 -5.33 -12.85 8.19
CA VAL A 224 -6.02 -11.91 9.10
C VAL A 224 -6.96 -12.67 10.04
N ARG A 225 -7.05 -12.20 11.29
CA ARG A 225 -8.00 -12.71 12.30
C ARG A 225 -9.08 -11.67 12.60
N LEU A 226 -10.24 -12.14 13.05
CA LEU A 226 -11.30 -11.26 13.53
C LEU A 226 -10.97 -10.76 14.95
N GLU A 227 -10.96 -9.44 15.16
CA GLU A 227 -10.75 -8.84 16.49
C GLU A 227 -11.92 -7.92 16.87
N GLY A 228 -12.99 -8.52 17.42
CA GLY A 228 -14.18 -7.79 17.87
C GLY A 228 -14.70 -6.82 16.80
N ASP A 229 -14.96 -5.58 17.21
CA ASP A 229 -15.44 -4.50 16.33
C ASP A 229 -14.36 -3.91 15.42
N ARG A 230 -13.08 -4.24 15.64
CA ARG A 230 -11.96 -3.76 14.80
C ARG A 230 -11.94 -4.45 13.43
N GLY A 231 -12.72 -5.51 13.23
CA GLY A 231 -12.78 -6.26 11.98
C GLY A 231 -11.60 -7.21 11.81
N CYS A 232 -11.19 -7.44 10.55
CA CYS A 232 -10.06 -8.31 10.25
C CYS A 232 -8.74 -7.57 10.47
N VAL A 233 -8.00 -7.97 11.49
CA VAL A 233 -6.65 -7.48 11.78
C VAL A 233 -5.62 -8.48 11.27
N PRO A 234 -4.49 -8.03 10.69
CA PRO A 234 -3.41 -8.94 10.32
C PRO A 234 -2.94 -9.73 11.53
N CYS A 235 -2.49 -10.96 11.27
CA CYS A 235 -1.84 -11.76 12.29
C CYS A 235 -0.63 -10.99 12.88
N PRO A 236 -0.41 -11.05 14.21
CA PRO A 236 0.75 -10.41 14.83
C PRO A 236 2.05 -10.95 14.21
N ALA A 237 3.15 -10.20 14.36
CA ALA A 237 4.45 -10.63 13.87
C ALA A 237 4.79 -12.05 14.33
N ALA A 238 5.53 -12.79 13.52
CA ALA A 238 5.92 -14.18 13.78
C ALA A 238 4.76 -15.20 13.85
N SER A 239 3.57 -14.83 13.35
CA SER A 239 2.42 -15.74 13.27
C SER A 239 1.84 -15.84 11.85
N VAL A 240 1.29 -17.02 11.56
CA VAL A 240 0.62 -17.37 10.30
C VAL A 240 -0.84 -17.70 10.56
N PHE A 241 -1.72 -17.30 9.66
CA PHE A 241 -3.14 -17.63 9.77
C PHE A 241 -3.37 -19.05 9.29
N THR A 242 -3.97 -19.89 10.13
CA THR A 242 -4.29 -21.30 9.77
C THR A 242 -5.71 -21.48 9.25
N GLY A 243 -6.38 -20.38 8.88
CA GLY A 243 -7.78 -20.38 8.44
C GLY A 243 -8.79 -20.12 9.56
N THR A 244 -8.41 -20.36 10.83
CA THR A 244 -9.30 -20.13 11.99
C THR A 244 -8.69 -19.23 13.07
N ARG A 245 -7.37 -19.28 13.23
CA ARG A 245 -6.64 -18.45 14.19
C ARG A 245 -5.23 -18.16 13.67
N CYS A 246 -4.57 -17.18 14.29
CA CYS A 246 -3.14 -16.98 14.08
C CYS A 246 -2.39 -17.96 14.98
N GLU A 247 -1.52 -18.77 14.39
CA GLU A 247 -0.61 -19.66 15.10
C GLU A 247 0.83 -19.22 14.84
N CYS A 248 1.75 -19.50 15.75
CA CYS A 248 3.15 -19.15 15.51
C CYS A 248 3.65 -19.85 14.25
N ALA A 249 4.37 -19.12 13.41
CA ALA A 249 5.01 -19.70 12.24
C ALA A 249 5.94 -20.85 12.67
N SER A 250 6.19 -21.82 11.80
CA SER A 250 7.08 -22.95 12.11
C SER A 250 8.51 -22.54 12.46
N THR A 251 8.92 -21.34 12.08
CA THR A 251 10.23 -20.72 12.38
C THR A 251 10.20 -19.78 13.59
N ALA A 252 9.03 -19.54 14.17
CA ALA A 252 8.83 -18.72 15.35
C ALA A 252 8.74 -19.59 16.62
N GLN A 253 8.96 -18.95 17.77
CA GLN A 253 8.80 -19.56 19.08
C GLN A 253 7.58 -18.96 19.80
N SER A 254 6.80 -19.83 20.45
CA SER A 254 5.71 -19.40 21.33
C SER A 254 6.28 -18.89 22.65
N THR A 255 5.86 -17.71 23.05
CA THR A 255 6.20 -17.04 24.30
C THR A 255 4.93 -16.74 25.08
N THR A 256 5.07 -16.35 26.35
CA THR A 256 3.93 -15.95 27.19
C THR A 256 3.18 -14.73 26.65
N SER A 257 3.83 -13.87 25.85
CA SER A 257 3.24 -12.68 25.24
C SER A 257 2.80 -12.85 23.78
N GLY A 258 2.97 -14.04 23.20
CA GLY A 258 2.62 -14.33 21.80
C GLY A 258 3.73 -15.03 21.03
N CYS A 259 3.81 -14.82 19.73
CA CYS A 259 4.85 -15.42 18.89
C CYS A 259 6.04 -14.46 18.76
N SER A 260 7.26 -14.98 18.87
CA SER A 260 8.49 -14.20 18.65
C SER A 260 9.45 -14.96 17.75
N CYS A 261 10.25 -14.23 16.98
CA CYS A 261 11.30 -14.84 16.19
C CYS A 261 12.52 -15.16 17.08
N PRO A 262 13.17 -16.33 16.91
CA PRO A 262 14.32 -16.71 17.72
C PRO A 262 15.54 -15.83 17.38
N ASN A 263 16.48 -15.71 18.33
CA ASN A 263 17.69 -14.88 18.17
C ASN A 263 18.52 -15.19 16.92
N ALA A 264 18.49 -16.44 16.43
CA ALA A 264 19.20 -16.83 15.21
C ALA A 264 18.54 -16.27 13.94
N THR A 265 17.24 -15.99 13.97
CA THR A 265 16.46 -15.47 12.84
C THR A 265 15.48 -14.41 13.32
N PRO A 266 15.93 -13.26 13.83
CA PRO A 266 15.10 -12.39 14.67
C PRO A 266 14.08 -11.54 13.88
N VAL A 267 14.12 -11.54 12.54
CA VAL A 267 13.25 -10.70 11.71
C VAL A 267 12.07 -11.50 11.19
N TRP A 268 10.85 -11.00 11.39
CA TRP A 268 9.67 -11.52 10.71
C TRP A 268 9.57 -10.98 9.28
N SER A 269 9.57 -11.87 8.29
CA SER A 269 9.32 -11.50 6.89
C SER A 269 7.92 -11.91 6.47
N THR A 270 7.06 -10.93 6.19
CA THR A 270 5.69 -11.16 5.69
C THR A 270 5.68 -11.77 4.28
N ARG A 271 6.73 -11.54 3.48
CA ARG A 271 6.84 -12.07 2.11
C ARG A 271 6.97 -13.60 2.09
N VAL A 272 7.75 -14.16 3.01
CA VAL A 272 7.96 -15.62 3.11
C VAL A 272 7.22 -16.25 4.30
N ALA A 273 6.47 -15.44 5.06
CA ALA A 273 5.77 -15.85 6.27
C ALA A 273 6.67 -16.66 7.23
N ALA A 274 7.91 -16.21 7.42
CA ALA A 274 8.91 -16.89 8.24
C ALA A 274 9.84 -15.90 8.94
N CYS A 275 10.41 -16.36 10.06
CA CYS A 275 11.52 -15.70 10.73
C CYS A 275 12.80 -15.91 9.92
N VAL A 276 13.49 -14.83 9.60
CA VAL A 276 14.71 -14.81 8.78
C VAL A 276 15.87 -14.17 9.55
N PRO A 277 17.13 -14.60 9.31
CA PRO A 277 18.29 -13.94 9.88
C PRO A 277 18.38 -12.49 9.39
N CYS A 278 19.00 -11.64 10.20
CA CYS A 278 19.54 -10.39 9.68
C CYS A 278 20.46 -10.76 8.51
N GLY A 279 20.14 -10.25 7.30
CA GLY A 279 20.81 -10.62 6.06
C GLY A 279 22.32 -10.35 6.11
N ALA A 280 23.07 -10.81 5.11
CA ALA A 280 24.52 -10.65 5.09
C ALA A 280 24.95 -9.19 5.35
N GLY A 281 25.81 -8.99 6.37
CA GLY A 281 26.30 -7.68 6.79
C GLY A 281 25.48 -6.99 7.89
N ALA A 282 24.31 -7.50 8.25
CA ALA A 282 23.47 -6.95 9.32
C ALA A 282 23.71 -7.68 10.65
N ALA A 283 23.77 -6.93 11.75
CA ALA A 283 23.78 -7.47 13.10
C ALA A 283 22.43 -7.23 13.77
N TRP A 284 21.92 -8.17 14.55
CA TRP A 284 20.74 -7.91 15.38
C TRP A 284 21.18 -7.22 16.68
N ASP A 285 20.55 -6.10 17.01
CA ASP A 285 20.67 -5.43 18.30
C ASP A 285 19.27 -5.28 18.89
N GLU A 286 19.03 -5.97 20.00
CA GLU A 286 17.80 -6.07 20.82
C GLU A 286 16.46 -6.20 20.06
N ASP A 287 16.06 -5.21 19.27
CA ASP A 287 14.77 -5.10 18.58
C ASP A 287 14.85 -4.85 17.07
N ARG A 288 16.04 -4.64 16.50
CA ARG A 288 16.21 -4.33 15.08
C ARG A 288 17.50 -4.86 14.48
N CYS A 289 17.47 -5.16 13.17
CA CYS A 289 18.71 -5.36 12.43
C CYS A 289 19.41 -4.02 12.25
N HIS A 290 20.57 -3.88 12.87
CA HIS A 290 21.52 -2.83 12.61
C HIS A 290 22.29 -3.13 11.33
N CYS A 291 22.13 -2.20 10.40
CA CYS A 291 22.88 -2.17 9.16
C CYS A 291 24.18 -1.37 9.35
N PRO A 292 25.26 -1.72 8.63
CA PRO A 292 26.50 -0.95 8.62
C PRO A 292 26.25 0.52 8.25
N PRO A 293 27.17 1.45 8.59
CA PRO A 293 27.07 2.85 8.17
C PRO A 293 26.77 2.97 6.67
N GLU A 294 25.99 3.99 6.30
CA GLU A 294 25.57 4.27 4.91
C GLU A 294 24.59 3.25 4.28
N THR A 295 24.16 2.23 5.02
CA THR A 295 23.12 1.29 4.60
C THR A 295 21.85 1.40 5.43
N ALA A 296 20.73 0.98 4.86
CA ALA A 296 19.42 0.87 5.49
C ALA A 296 18.81 -0.51 5.22
N TRP A 297 18.05 -1.03 6.19
CA TRP A 297 17.36 -2.31 6.06
C TRP A 297 16.16 -2.18 5.12
N ASP A 298 16.13 -2.93 4.02
CA ASP A 298 15.05 -2.91 3.02
C ASP A 298 13.90 -3.90 3.32
N GLY A 299 13.93 -4.55 4.48
CA GLY A 299 13.02 -5.64 4.85
C GLY A 299 13.59 -7.04 4.62
N SER A 300 14.71 -7.16 3.91
CA SER A 300 15.35 -8.45 3.61
C SER A 300 16.87 -8.45 3.73
N LYS A 301 17.52 -7.31 3.47
CA LYS A 301 18.97 -7.11 3.56
C LYS A 301 19.29 -5.65 3.85
N CYS A 302 20.54 -5.38 4.24
CA CYS A 302 21.05 -4.02 4.20
C CYS A 302 21.31 -3.61 2.75
N ALA A 303 20.68 -2.52 2.33
CA ALA A 303 20.89 -1.90 1.03
C ALA A 303 21.51 -0.51 1.23
N CYS A 304 22.32 -0.06 0.27
CA CYS A 304 22.88 1.29 0.30
C CYS A 304 21.75 2.33 0.26
N THR A 305 21.85 3.35 1.13
CA THR A 305 20.88 4.45 1.18
C THR A 305 20.94 5.33 -0.08
N ASP A 306 22.12 5.43 -0.67
CA ASP A 306 22.36 6.11 -1.94
C ASP A 306 22.11 5.16 -3.12
N ALA A 307 21.20 5.56 -4.01
CA ALA A 307 20.85 4.81 -5.21
C ALA A 307 22.01 4.71 -6.23
N GLU A 308 23.03 5.56 -6.15
CA GLU A 308 24.23 5.47 -7.00
C GLU A 308 25.28 4.51 -6.43
N ARG A 309 25.04 3.91 -5.27
CA ARG A 309 25.93 2.95 -4.62
C ARG A 309 25.33 1.56 -4.56
N ALA A 310 26.20 0.56 -4.46
CA ALA A 310 25.82 -0.83 -4.32
C ALA A 310 26.70 -1.51 -3.26
N TRP A 311 26.12 -2.48 -2.56
CA TRP A 311 26.80 -3.23 -1.50
C TRP A 311 27.69 -4.29 -2.13
N ASP A 312 28.97 -4.30 -1.78
CA ASP A 312 29.95 -5.30 -2.25
C ASP A 312 30.16 -6.47 -1.27
N GLY A 313 29.44 -6.48 -0.16
CA GLY A 313 29.62 -7.45 0.93
C GLY A 313 30.30 -6.85 2.16
N ALA A 314 30.98 -5.72 2.04
CA ALA A 314 31.69 -5.04 3.13
C ALA A 314 31.36 -3.54 3.24
N ALA A 315 31.14 -2.84 2.12
CA ALA A 315 30.84 -1.41 2.08
C ALA A 315 29.92 -1.03 0.91
N CYS A 316 29.36 0.19 0.98
CA CYS A 316 28.67 0.81 -0.15
C CYS A 316 29.68 1.45 -1.11
N VAL A 317 29.87 0.82 -2.27
CA VAL A 317 30.77 1.31 -3.32
C VAL A 317 29.97 1.94 -4.47
N PRO A 318 30.53 2.91 -5.22
CA PRO A 318 29.86 3.47 -6.38
C PRO A 318 29.45 2.39 -7.38
N ARG A 319 28.22 2.44 -7.90
CA ARG A 319 27.71 1.49 -8.92
C ARG A 319 28.56 1.45 -10.18
N SER A 320 29.28 2.52 -10.50
CA SER A 320 30.25 2.55 -11.60
C SER A 320 31.38 1.52 -11.44
N ARG A 321 31.61 1.01 -10.22
CA ARG A 321 32.56 -0.07 -9.93
C ARG A 321 31.95 -1.47 -10.05
N CYS A 322 30.66 -1.60 -10.34
CA CYS A 322 29.92 -2.85 -10.34
C CYS A 322 29.48 -3.20 -11.76
N GLN A 323 29.97 -4.32 -12.29
CA GLN A 323 29.73 -4.73 -13.69
C GLN A 323 28.46 -5.59 -13.86
N VAL A 324 27.83 -6.07 -12.78
CA VAL A 324 26.70 -7.03 -12.84
C VAL A 324 25.51 -6.59 -11.98
N GLY A 325 24.62 -5.79 -12.54
CA GLY A 325 23.31 -5.49 -11.92
C GLY A 325 23.43 -4.93 -10.49
N SER A 326 22.66 -5.49 -9.57
CA SER A 326 22.55 -5.03 -8.16
C SER A 326 23.53 -5.69 -7.19
N ALA A 327 24.46 -6.52 -7.67
CA ALA A 327 25.51 -7.14 -6.87
C ALA A 327 26.88 -6.73 -7.41
N CYS A 328 27.71 -6.11 -6.57
CA CYS A 328 29.09 -5.79 -6.96
C CYS A 328 29.91 -7.08 -6.98
N GLY A 329 30.17 -7.59 -8.17
CA GLY A 329 31.01 -8.76 -8.43
C GLY A 329 31.62 -8.66 -9.83
N CYS A 330 32.76 -9.32 -10.00
CA CYS A 330 33.40 -9.43 -11.31
C CYS A 330 32.74 -10.54 -12.14
N ILE A 331 32.48 -10.27 -13.42
CA ILE A 331 31.99 -11.29 -14.35
C ILE A 331 33.10 -12.31 -14.53
N ALA A 332 32.83 -13.60 -14.31
CA ALA A 332 33.82 -14.64 -14.58
C ALA A 332 34.29 -14.53 -16.05
N PRO A 333 35.62 -14.56 -16.33
CA PRO A 333 36.70 -15.00 -15.44
C PRO A 333 37.46 -13.88 -14.72
N MET A 334 36.96 -12.63 -14.67
CA MET A 334 37.61 -11.53 -13.98
C MET A 334 37.68 -11.76 -12.46
N THR A 335 38.77 -11.29 -11.85
CA THR A 335 38.99 -11.32 -10.40
C THR A 335 39.08 -9.90 -9.84
N TRP A 336 38.60 -9.68 -8.62
CA TRP A 336 38.70 -8.36 -7.99
C TRP A 336 40.16 -8.04 -7.63
N GLY A 337 40.70 -6.97 -8.21
CA GLY A 337 42.09 -6.52 -8.02
C GLY A 337 42.28 -5.46 -6.93
N GLY A 338 41.26 -5.22 -6.08
CA GLY A 338 41.29 -4.20 -5.03
C GLY A 338 40.50 -2.92 -5.36
N GLU A 339 40.65 -2.39 -6.58
CA GLU A 339 39.95 -1.16 -7.01
C GLU A 339 39.00 -1.37 -8.20
N ARG A 340 39.29 -2.36 -9.05
CA ARG A 340 38.48 -2.76 -10.20
C ARG A 340 38.60 -4.26 -10.46
N CYS A 341 37.67 -4.79 -11.24
CA CYS A 341 37.81 -6.12 -11.81
C CYS A 341 38.99 -6.14 -12.78
N VAL A 342 39.88 -7.10 -12.62
CA VAL A 342 41.06 -7.31 -13.48
C VAL A 342 41.04 -8.72 -14.02
N CYS A 343 41.58 -8.89 -15.23
CA CYS A 343 41.77 -10.22 -15.78
C CYS A 343 42.84 -10.98 -14.98
N PRO A 344 42.62 -12.28 -14.73
CA PRO A 344 43.61 -13.12 -14.06
C PRO A 344 44.91 -13.17 -14.88
N ALA A 345 46.03 -13.44 -14.20
CA ALA A 345 47.35 -13.47 -14.82
C ALA A 345 47.37 -14.36 -16.07
N GLY A 346 47.86 -13.80 -17.19
CA GLY A 346 47.90 -14.49 -18.49
C GLY A 346 46.69 -14.26 -19.39
N MET A 347 45.71 -13.46 -18.97
CA MET A 347 44.61 -12.98 -19.81
C MET A 347 44.70 -11.46 -20.02
N GLN A 348 44.28 -10.98 -21.18
CA GLN A 348 44.14 -9.55 -21.50
C GLN A 348 42.66 -9.19 -21.59
N GLU A 349 42.33 -7.99 -21.11
CA GLU A 349 40.98 -7.43 -21.23
C GLU A 349 40.75 -6.95 -22.67
N TYR A 350 39.65 -7.40 -23.28
CA TYR A 350 39.20 -6.98 -24.60
C TYR A 350 37.67 -6.81 -24.55
N GLU A 351 37.18 -5.60 -24.79
CA GLU A 351 35.75 -5.26 -24.78
C GLU A 351 34.98 -5.74 -23.54
N GLY A 352 35.60 -5.63 -22.36
CA GLY A 352 34.98 -6.04 -21.10
C GLY A 352 34.96 -7.56 -20.84
N ALA A 353 35.64 -8.35 -21.67
CA ALA A 353 35.89 -9.77 -21.45
C ALA A 353 37.39 -10.06 -21.31
N CYS A 354 37.75 -11.10 -20.57
CA CYS A 354 39.14 -11.56 -20.51
C CYS A 354 39.40 -12.63 -21.55
N LEU A 355 40.32 -12.35 -22.47
CA LEU A 355 40.73 -13.26 -23.53
C LEU A 355 42.19 -13.68 -23.32
N ARG A 356 42.54 -14.92 -23.70
CA ARG A 356 43.95 -15.32 -23.78
C ARG A 356 44.61 -14.59 -24.95
N PRO A 357 45.80 -14.01 -24.78
CA PRO A 357 46.54 -13.40 -25.88
C PRO A 357 46.80 -14.43 -26.99
N ALA A 358 46.40 -14.11 -28.21
CA ALA A 358 46.66 -14.92 -29.39
C ALA A 358 48.17 -15.09 -29.56
N GLY A 359 48.67 -16.33 -29.44
CA GLY A 359 50.11 -16.66 -29.54
C GLY A 359 50.76 -17.19 -28.26
N SER A 360 50.02 -17.25 -27.13
CA SER A 360 50.56 -17.86 -25.90
C SER A 360 50.62 -19.40 -26.05
N PRO A 361 51.80 -20.04 -26.01
CA PRO A 361 51.91 -21.50 -26.17
C PRO A 361 51.06 -22.21 -25.12
N LEU A 362 50.28 -23.20 -25.55
CA LEU A 362 49.53 -24.09 -24.67
C LEU A 362 50.54 -24.80 -23.75
N ALA A 363 50.57 -24.41 -22.48
CA ALA A 363 51.23 -25.20 -21.44
C ALA A 363 50.60 -26.60 -21.47
N ARG A 364 51.40 -27.59 -21.88
CA ARG A 364 51.01 -29.01 -21.90
C ARG A 364 50.60 -29.40 -20.48
N PRO A 365 49.41 -29.99 -20.27
CA PRO A 365 49.05 -30.55 -18.98
C PRO A 365 49.91 -31.78 -18.72
N SER A 366 50.86 -31.65 -17.81
CA SER A 366 51.63 -32.77 -17.24
C SER A 366 50.76 -33.50 -16.23
N GLY A 367 50.41 -34.76 -16.51
CA GLY A 367 49.83 -35.66 -15.50
C GLY A 367 48.60 -36.43 -15.94
N SER A 368 48.80 -37.48 -16.73
CA SER A 368 47.82 -38.54 -16.96
C SER A 368 47.69 -39.42 -15.71
N ALA A 369 46.63 -39.21 -14.92
CA ALA A 369 46.18 -40.19 -13.93
C ALA A 369 45.02 -41.01 -14.52
N SER A 370 45.28 -42.29 -14.78
CA SER A 370 44.30 -43.29 -15.20
C SER A 370 43.12 -43.36 -14.22
N ARG A 371 41.93 -42.91 -14.63
CA ARG A 371 40.68 -43.25 -13.95
C ARG A 371 40.16 -44.60 -14.45
N LYS A 372 40.19 -45.59 -13.55
CA LYS A 372 39.30 -46.76 -13.61
C LYS A 372 37.85 -46.27 -13.66
N ARG A 373 37.04 -46.86 -14.55
CA ARG A 373 35.59 -46.66 -14.60
C ARG A 373 34.98 -47.53 -13.51
N ASP A 374 34.50 -46.90 -12.45
CA ASP A 374 33.63 -47.55 -11.49
C ASP A 374 32.18 -47.46 -11.98
N ALA A 375 31.49 -48.60 -11.96
CA ALA A 375 30.09 -48.75 -12.33
C ALA A 375 29.18 -48.08 -11.28
N PRO A 376 27.99 -47.58 -11.67
CA PRO A 376 27.06 -46.97 -10.74
C PRO A 376 26.47 -48.00 -9.76
N PRO A 377 26.21 -47.63 -8.49
CA PRO A 377 25.60 -48.50 -7.52
C PRO A 377 24.13 -48.78 -7.87
N ARG A 378 23.73 -50.06 -7.80
CA ARG A 378 22.33 -50.48 -7.88
C ARG A 378 21.61 -50.02 -6.60
N GLY A 379 20.56 -49.23 -6.78
CA GLY A 379 19.66 -48.83 -5.69
C GLY A 379 18.85 -50.01 -5.13
N PRO A 380 18.36 -49.91 -3.88
CA PRO A 380 17.62 -50.99 -3.23
C PRO A 380 16.23 -51.19 -3.83
N ALA A 381 15.84 -52.46 -3.94
CA ALA A 381 14.56 -52.92 -4.47
C ALA A 381 13.38 -52.43 -3.61
N ALA A 382 12.32 -51.95 -4.29
CA ALA A 382 11.07 -51.55 -3.69
C ALA A 382 10.35 -52.75 -3.03
N ARG A 383 9.90 -52.56 -1.78
CA ARG A 383 9.01 -53.50 -1.06
C ARG A 383 7.58 -53.39 -1.62
N PRO A 384 6.85 -54.50 -1.79
CA PRO A 384 5.44 -54.46 -2.15
C PRO A 384 4.56 -54.05 -0.96
N LEU A 385 3.53 -53.26 -1.25
CA LEU A 385 2.47 -52.84 -0.33
C LEU A 385 1.53 -54.01 0.02
N PRO A 386 1.03 -54.10 1.26
CA PRO A 386 0.04 -55.10 1.64
C PRO A 386 -1.36 -54.75 1.09
N ARG A 387 -2.08 -55.78 0.64
CA ARG A 387 -3.49 -55.69 0.21
C ARG A 387 -4.40 -55.47 1.41
N ALA A 388 -5.44 -54.66 1.21
CA ALA A 388 -6.53 -54.47 2.17
C ALA A 388 -7.39 -55.74 2.30
N PRO A 389 -7.94 -56.02 3.49
CA PRO A 389 -8.91 -57.10 3.69
C PRO A 389 -10.31 -56.69 3.18
N GLU A 390 -11.02 -57.66 2.62
CA GLU A 390 -12.45 -57.60 2.27
C GLU A 390 -13.34 -57.68 3.51
#